data_AF-A0A8C4IE80-F1
#
_entry.id   AF-A0A8C4IE80-F1
#
_cell.length_a   1.000
_cell.length_b   1.000
_cell.length_c   1.000
_cell.angle_alpha   90.00
_cell.angle_beta   90.00
_cell.angle_gamma   90.00
#
_symmetry.space_group_name_H-M   'P 1'
#
loop_
_entity.id
_entity.type
_entity.pdbx_description
1 polymer ?
#
loop_
_entity_poly.entity_id
_entity_poly.type
_entity_poly.pdbx_seq_one_letter_code
_entity_poly.pdbx_strand_id
1 'polypeptide(L)'
;MTSIIKETQSIKEAVTFINAIDVNKFSRLISRIIQKLHLKGERTFSEEEEQKLQAALSLDKQALSLVLETAAFILEQAVYHNVKPASLQQQLEAVRLDPDKAEMFSQTWATAGPELVDRLKHSVFAPKKLEYVGWQLNLQMAQSSQARLKSPSAVLQLGLRSEDSEHVKIQEADVGPIRSGGSVVMFPLSPTITQDVVDSNWGGSGKCLC
;
A
#
# COMPACT_ATOMS: atom_id res chain seq x y z
N MET A 1 15.95 -10.79 -10.82
CA MET A 1 14.49 -10.56 -10.86
C MET A 1 14.01 -10.56 -9.41
N THR A 2 13.34 -9.50 -8.96
CA THR A 2 12.80 -9.41 -7.59
C THR A 2 11.62 -10.37 -7.45
N SER A 3 11.68 -11.30 -6.50
CA SER A 3 10.54 -12.16 -6.17
C SER A 3 9.43 -11.29 -5.58
N ILE A 4 8.25 -11.29 -6.21
CA ILE A 4 7.08 -10.57 -5.69
C ILE A 4 6.45 -11.34 -4.52
N ILE A 5 6.58 -12.67 -4.54
CA ILE A 5 6.14 -13.55 -3.47
C ILE A 5 7.35 -13.81 -2.58
N LYS A 6 7.34 -13.27 -1.36
CA LYS A 6 8.35 -13.58 -0.35
C LYS A 6 7.97 -14.89 0.31
N GLU A 7 8.91 -15.82 0.42
CA GLU A 7 8.66 -17.12 1.02
C GLU A 7 8.58 -17.00 2.56
N THR A 8 7.39 -16.69 3.08
CA THR A 8 7.09 -16.64 4.52
C THR A 8 6.50 -17.97 5.01
N GLN A 9 6.53 -18.21 6.32
CA GLN A 9 5.93 -19.41 6.92
C GLN A 9 4.44 -19.54 6.61
N SER A 10 3.70 -18.42 6.65
CA SER A 10 2.27 -18.37 6.30
C SER A 10 2.00 -18.80 4.86
N ILE A 11 2.85 -18.38 3.90
CA ILE A 11 2.70 -18.75 2.50
C ILE A 11 2.99 -20.24 2.30
N LYS A 12 3.98 -20.82 3.00
CA LYS A 12 4.26 -22.26 2.93
C LYS A 12 3.08 -23.11 3.44
N GLU A 13 2.50 -22.69 4.55
CA GLU A 13 1.32 -23.36 5.12
C GLU A 13 0.11 -23.24 4.18
N ALA A 14 -0.12 -22.04 3.64
CA ALA A 14 -1.17 -21.80 2.65
C ALA A 14 -1.00 -22.67 1.40
N VAL A 15 0.22 -22.75 0.86
CA VAL A 15 0.55 -23.59 -0.31
C VAL A 15 0.24 -25.06 -0.02
N THR A 16 0.55 -25.54 1.19
CA THR A 16 0.23 -26.91 1.60
C THR A 16 -1.28 -27.16 1.55
N PHE A 17 -2.09 -26.23 2.07
CA PHE A 17 -3.55 -26.33 1.97
C PHE A 17 -4.06 -26.21 0.53
N ILE A 18 -3.50 -25.31 -0.28
CA ILE A 18 -3.92 -25.10 -1.68
C ILE A 18 -3.68 -26.35 -2.54
N ASN A 19 -2.53 -27.00 -2.36
CA ASN A 19 -2.17 -28.22 -3.09
C ASN A 19 -3.11 -29.38 -2.73
N ALA A 20 -3.64 -29.42 -1.50
CA ALA A 20 -4.61 -30.44 -1.07
C ALA A 20 -6.03 -30.25 -1.65
N ILE A 21 -6.36 -29.05 -2.14
CA ILE A 21 -7.69 -28.75 -2.72
C ILE A 21 -7.80 -29.39 -4.11
N ASP A 22 -9.00 -29.80 -4.54
CA ASP A 22 -9.24 -30.21 -5.93
C ASP A 22 -9.01 -29.06 -6.94
N VAL A 23 -8.47 -29.35 -8.12
CA VAL A 23 -8.13 -28.33 -9.12
C VAL A 23 -9.35 -27.54 -9.61
N ASN A 24 -10.50 -28.20 -9.78
CA ASN A 24 -11.73 -27.57 -10.27
C ASN A 24 -12.35 -26.66 -9.20
N LYS A 25 -12.31 -27.08 -7.94
CA LYS A 25 -12.74 -26.25 -6.81
C LYS A 25 -11.85 -25.02 -6.68
N PHE A 26 -10.54 -25.20 -6.79
CA PHE A 26 -9.57 -24.10 -6.71
C PHE A 26 -9.75 -23.08 -7.84
N SER A 27 -9.98 -23.54 -9.08
CA SER A 27 -10.27 -22.68 -10.23
C SER A 27 -11.44 -21.72 -9.96
N ARG A 28 -12.53 -22.25 -9.40
CA ARG A 28 -13.73 -21.46 -9.07
C ARG A 28 -13.46 -20.44 -7.98
N LEU A 29 -12.67 -20.80 -6.97
CA LEU A 29 -12.23 -19.88 -5.92
C LEU A 29 -11.43 -18.72 -6.49
N ILE A 30 -10.36 -18.99 -7.27
CA ILE A 30 -9.50 -17.94 -7.82
C ILE A 30 -10.30 -17.03 -8.76
N SER A 31 -11.16 -17.59 -9.60
CA SER A 31 -12.04 -16.82 -10.47
C SER A 31 -12.97 -15.87 -9.69
N ARG A 32 -13.48 -16.32 -8.54
CA ARG A 32 -14.32 -15.48 -7.68
C ARG A 32 -13.52 -14.39 -6.98
N ILE A 33 -12.34 -14.73 -6.46
CA ILE A 33 -11.45 -13.78 -5.77
C ILE A 33 -11.03 -12.66 -6.72
N ILE A 34 -10.55 -12.99 -7.93
CA ILE A 34 -10.11 -11.97 -8.90
C ILE A 34 -11.27 -11.06 -9.32
N GLN A 35 -12.49 -11.59 -9.47
CA GLN A 35 -13.67 -10.79 -9.80
C GLN A 35 -14.03 -9.77 -8.71
N LYS A 36 -13.77 -10.10 -7.45
CA LYS A 36 -14.16 -9.30 -6.28
C LYS A 36 -13.01 -8.45 -5.70
N LEU A 37 -11.77 -8.66 -6.16
CA LEU A 37 -10.57 -7.96 -5.68
C LEU A 37 -10.64 -6.43 -5.81
N HIS A 38 -11.47 -5.89 -6.71
CA HIS A 38 -11.62 -4.45 -6.91
C HIS A 38 -12.58 -3.77 -5.93
N LEU A 39 -13.40 -4.53 -5.21
CA LEU A 39 -14.42 -3.99 -4.30
C LEU A 39 -13.81 -3.71 -2.93
N LYS A 40 -13.31 -2.48 -2.75
CA LYS A 40 -12.72 -2.05 -1.47
C LYS A 40 -13.79 -2.05 -0.36
N GLY A 41 -13.52 -2.76 0.73
CA GLY A 41 -14.37 -2.79 1.92
C GLY A 41 -15.47 -3.86 1.90
N GLU A 42 -15.65 -4.60 0.80
CA GLU A 42 -16.52 -5.77 0.77
C GLU A 42 -15.73 -7.05 1.02
N ARG A 43 -16.32 -7.97 1.80
CA ARG A 43 -15.77 -9.33 1.92
C ARG A 43 -15.99 -10.06 0.59
N THR A 44 -14.97 -10.79 0.12
CA THR A 44 -15.04 -11.61 -1.11
C THR A 44 -16.15 -12.67 -1.03
N PHE A 45 -16.40 -13.19 0.18
CA PHE A 45 -17.39 -14.20 0.50
C PHE A 45 -18.23 -13.77 1.71
N SER A 46 -19.51 -14.13 1.72
CA SER A 46 -20.36 -13.99 2.91
C SER A 46 -20.02 -15.05 3.98
N GLU A 47 -20.47 -14.85 5.22
CA GLU A 47 -20.22 -15.82 6.30
C GLU A 47 -20.85 -17.19 6.00
N GLU A 48 -22.03 -17.20 5.37
CA GLU A 48 -22.70 -18.42 4.92
C GLU A 48 -21.97 -19.10 3.76
N GLU A 49 -21.39 -18.32 2.84
CA GLU A 49 -20.55 -18.85 1.75
C GLU A 49 -19.27 -19.47 2.30
N GLU A 50 -18.60 -18.82 3.26
CA GLU A 50 -17.40 -19.35 3.91
C GLU A 50 -17.67 -20.66 4.64
N GLN A 51 -18.82 -20.80 5.32
CA GLN A 51 -19.21 -22.08 5.94
C GLN A 51 -19.39 -23.19 4.90
N LYS A 52 -20.01 -22.89 3.75
CA LYS A 52 -20.14 -23.85 2.64
C LYS A 52 -18.79 -24.20 2.03
N LEU A 53 -17.89 -23.23 1.92
CA LEU A 53 -16.52 -23.45 1.42
C LEU A 53 -15.71 -24.34 2.37
N GLN A 54 -15.80 -24.13 3.68
CA GLN A 54 -15.17 -25.01 4.68
C GLN A 54 -15.60 -26.47 4.48
N ALA A 55 -16.91 -26.71 4.36
CA ALA A 55 -17.45 -28.05 4.10
C ALA A 55 -17.01 -28.62 2.74
N ALA A 56 -17.07 -27.81 1.67
CA ALA A 56 -16.77 -28.25 0.31
C ALA A 56 -15.27 -28.51 0.07
N LEU A 57 -14.39 -27.80 0.77
CA LEU A 57 -12.94 -27.91 0.66
C LEU A 57 -12.33 -28.78 1.76
N SER A 58 -13.13 -29.17 2.76
CA SER A 58 -12.68 -29.91 3.94
C SER A 58 -11.55 -29.18 4.70
N LEU A 59 -11.70 -27.86 4.82
CA LEU A 59 -10.77 -26.98 5.54
C LEU A 59 -11.44 -26.45 6.80
N ASP A 60 -10.65 -26.28 7.87
CA ASP A 60 -11.09 -25.51 9.03
C ASP A 60 -11.12 -24.01 8.72
N LYS A 61 -11.71 -23.24 9.65
CA LYS A 61 -11.86 -21.78 9.50
C LYS A 61 -10.54 -21.04 9.32
N GLN A 62 -9.49 -21.44 10.04
CA GLN A 62 -8.18 -20.77 9.97
C GLN A 62 -7.48 -21.10 8.65
N ALA A 63 -7.49 -22.37 8.26
CA ALA A 63 -6.94 -22.83 7.00
C ALA A 63 -7.65 -22.19 5.80
N LEU A 64 -8.99 -22.07 5.84
CA LEU A 64 -9.73 -21.36 4.79
C LEU A 64 -9.33 -19.88 4.73
N SER A 65 -9.28 -19.17 5.87
CA SER A 65 -8.87 -17.76 5.92
C SER A 65 -7.47 -17.59 5.33
N LEU A 66 -6.53 -18.43 5.73
CA LEU A 66 -5.15 -18.41 5.24
C LEU A 66 -5.06 -18.63 3.73
N VAL A 67 -5.82 -19.57 3.18
CA VAL A 67 -5.88 -19.84 1.73
C VAL A 67 -6.47 -18.63 0.98
N LEU A 68 -7.58 -18.07 1.47
CA LEU A 68 -8.24 -16.93 0.83
C LEU A 68 -7.37 -15.67 0.87
N GLU A 69 -6.80 -15.36 2.02
CA GLU A 69 -5.89 -14.23 2.20
C GLU A 69 -4.64 -14.38 1.33
N THR A 70 -4.06 -15.57 1.27
CA THR A 70 -2.86 -15.82 0.45
C THR A 70 -3.18 -15.71 -1.05
N ALA A 71 -4.30 -16.27 -1.50
CA ALA A 71 -4.72 -16.17 -2.89
C ALA A 71 -5.04 -14.72 -3.30
N ALA A 72 -5.74 -13.97 -2.44
CA ALA A 72 -6.00 -12.55 -2.66
C ALA A 72 -4.68 -11.75 -2.70
N PHE A 73 -3.80 -11.96 -1.71
CA PHE A 73 -2.50 -11.30 -1.64
C PHE A 73 -1.66 -11.55 -2.90
N ILE A 74 -1.58 -12.78 -3.39
CA ILE A 74 -0.86 -13.11 -4.63
C ILE A 74 -1.40 -12.30 -5.81
N LEU A 75 -2.73 -12.20 -5.95
CA LEU A 75 -3.36 -11.43 -7.01
C LEU A 75 -3.14 -9.93 -6.83
N GLU A 76 -3.18 -9.41 -5.61
CA GLU A 76 -2.85 -8.01 -5.31
C GLU A 76 -1.41 -7.68 -5.69
N GLN A 77 -0.45 -8.56 -5.39
CA GLN A 77 0.94 -8.40 -5.82
C GLN A 77 1.07 -8.43 -7.35
N ALA A 78 0.33 -9.32 -8.02
CA ALA A 78 0.32 -9.42 -9.47
C ALA A 78 -0.19 -8.12 -10.12
N VAL A 79 -1.23 -7.52 -9.55
CA VAL A 79 -1.78 -6.21 -9.96
C VAL A 79 -0.78 -5.09 -9.70
N TYR A 80 -0.30 -4.97 -8.46
CA TYR A 80 0.53 -3.85 -8.02
C TYR A 80 1.82 -3.76 -8.84
N HIS A 81 2.42 -4.91 -9.15
CA HIS A 81 3.64 -5.00 -9.94
C HIS A 81 3.40 -5.22 -11.45
N ASN A 82 2.13 -5.27 -11.88
CA ASN A 82 1.72 -5.52 -13.27
C ASN A 82 2.48 -6.72 -13.90
N VAL A 83 2.47 -7.84 -13.19
CA VAL A 83 3.30 -9.02 -13.48
C VAL A 83 2.78 -9.74 -14.72
N LYS A 84 3.68 -10.28 -15.55
CA LYS A 84 3.29 -11.12 -16.70
C LYS A 84 2.82 -12.52 -16.22
N PRO A 85 1.79 -13.12 -16.83
CA PRO A 85 1.27 -14.44 -16.44
C PRO A 85 2.34 -15.54 -16.29
N ALA A 86 3.21 -15.69 -17.29
CA ALA A 86 4.29 -16.68 -17.24
C ALA A 86 5.28 -16.44 -16.08
N SER A 87 5.52 -15.18 -15.71
CA SER A 87 6.39 -14.84 -14.58
C SER A 87 5.70 -15.10 -13.23
N LEU A 88 4.38 -14.91 -13.16
CA LEU A 88 3.58 -15.28 -11.99
C LEU A 88 3.62 -16.78 -11.76
N GLN A 89 3.44 -17.59 -12.82
CA GLN A 89 3.51 -19.04 -12.75
C GLN A 89 4.87 -19.52 -12.20
N GLN A 90 5.97 -19.06 -12.79
CA GLN A 90 7.33 -19.43 -12.35
C GLN A 90 7.59 -19.11 -10.89
N GLN A 91 7.05 -17.98 -10.40
CA GLN A 91 7.20 -17.59 -9.01
C GLN A 91 6.35 -18.44 -8.06
N LEU A 92 5.15 -18.85 -8.47
CA LEU A 92 4.32 -19.77 -7.68
C LEU A 92 4.95 -21.16 -7.60
N GLU A 93 5.49 -21.66 -8.71
CA GLU A 93 6.24 -22.92 -8.75
C GLU A 93 7.51 -22.88 -7.88
N ALA A 94 8.19 -21.73 -7.83
CA ALA A 94 9.35 -21.53 -6.95
C ALA A 94 8.98 -21.67 -5.46
N VAL A 95 7.75 -21.34 -5.08
CA VAL A 95 7.21 -21.49 -3.72
C VAL A 95 6.56 -22.87 -3.50
N ARG A 96 6.80 -23.82 -4.41
CA ARG A 96 6.30 -25.22 -4.35
C ARG A 96 4.79 -25.36 -4.48
N LEU A 97 4.13 -24.39 -5.11
CA LEU A 97 2.75 -24.58 -5.55
C LEU A 97 2.71 -25.62 -6.68
N ASP A 98 1.71 -26.49 -6.68
CA ASP A 98 1.57 -27.50 -7.73
C ASP A 98 1.48 -26.85 -9.13
N PRO A 99 2.15 -27.41 -10.16
CA PRO A 99 2.20 -26.81 -11.50
C PRO A 99 0.82 -26.54 -12.09
N ASP A 100 -0.12 -27.48 -11.93
CA ASP A 100 -1.50 -27.32 -12.40
C ASP A 100 -2.20 -26.11 -11.74
N LYS A 101 -1.92 -25.87 -10.45
CA LYS A 101 -2.49 -24.74 -9.69
C LYS A 101 -1.83 -23.43 -10.08
N ALA A 102 -0.51 -23.44 -10.27
CA ALA A 102 0.26 -22.29 -10.73
C ALA A 102 -0.15 -21.87 -12.14
N GLU A 103 -0.36 -22.84 -13.04
CA GLU A 103 -0.90 -22.61 -14.37
C GLU A 103 -2.31 -22.00 -14.30
N MET A 104 -3.18 -22.51 -13.43
CA MET A 104 -4.52 -21.95 -13.25
C MET A 104 -4.52 -20.50 -12.78
N PHE A 105 -3.61 -20.12 -11.87
CA PHE A 105 -3.39 -18.73 -11.50
C PHE A 105 -2.95 -17.90 -12.72
N SER A 106 -1.98 -18.40 -13.48
CA SER A 106 -1.44 -17.75 -14.67
C SER A 106 -2.53 -17.51 -15.72
N GLN A 107 -3.34 -18.52 -16.04
CA GLN A 107 -4.43 -18.42 -17.02
C GLN A 107 -5.54 -17.47 -16.55
N THR A 108 -5.93 -17.54 -15.27
CA THR A 108 -6.94 -16.64 -14.70
C THR A 108 -6.44 -15.19 -14.73
N TRP A 109 -5.18 -14.98 -14.38
CA TRP A 109 -4.52 -13.67 -14.45
C TRP A 109 -4.37 -13.17 -15.89
N ALA A 110 -4.02 -14.03 -16.85
CA ALA A 110 -3.93 -13.66 -18.26
C ALA A 110 -5.27 -13.18 -18.83
N THR A 111 -6.37 -13.77 -18.36
CA THR A 111 -7.72 -13.48 -18.85
C THR A 111 -8.33 -12.25 -18.18
N ALA A 112 -8.33 -12.19 -16.85
CA ALA A 112 -9.03 -11.15 -16.08
C ALA A 112 -8.10 -10.06 -15.52
N GLY A 113 -6.78 -10.31 -15.48
CA GLY A 113 -5.79 -9.40 -14.92
C GLY A 113 -5.69 -8.05 -15.64
N PRO A 114 -5.57 -7.99 -16.99
CA PRO A 114 -5.46 -6.71 -17.70
C PRO A 114 -6.64 -5.78 -17.43
N GLU A 115 -7.86 -6.32 -17.50
CA GLU A 115 -9.09 -5.57 -17.24
C GLU A 115 -9.17 -5.10 -15.78
N LEU A 116 -8.71 -5.94 -14.84
CA LEU A 116 -8.67 -5.60 -13.43
C LEU A 116 -7.63 -4.51 -13.12
N VAL A 117 -6.45 -4.58 -13.72
CA VAL A 117 -5.42 -3.55 -13.62
C VAL A 117 -5.94 -2.22 -14.15
N ASP A 118 -6.61 -2.24 -15.30
CA ASP A 118 -7.18 -1.01 -15.86
C ASP A 118 -8.32 -0.48 -14.99
N ARG A 119 -9.24 -1.31 -14.51
CA ARG A 119 -10.24 -0.89 -13.51
C ARG A 119 -9.59 -0.24 -12.29
N LEU A 120 -8.53 -0.84 -11.76
CA LEU A 120 -7.86 -0.34 -10.55
C LEU A 120 -7.08 0.95 -10.77
N LYS A 121 -6.50 1.18 -11.96
CA LYS A 121 -5.90 2.47 -12.33
C LYS A 121 -6.95 3.60 -12.38
N HIS A 122 -8.16 3.28 -12.82
CA HIS A 122 -9.25 4.26 -12.93
C HIS A 122 -10.01 4.44 -11.61
N SER A 123 -10.10 3.40 -10.78
CA SER A 123 -10.63 3.51 -9.41
C SER A 123 -9.61 4.30 -8.58
N VAL A 124 -10.01 5.46 -8.08
CA VAL A 124 -9.12 6.37 -7.35
C VAL A 124 -8.48 5.64 -6.16
N PHE A 125 -7.20 5.27 -6.32
CA PHE A 125 -6.45 4.52 -5.29
C PHE A 125 -5.91 5.41 -4.18
N ALA A 126 -5.81 6.71 -4.43
CA ALA A 126 -5.27 7.71 -3.54
C ALA A 126 -6.28 8.86 -3.40
N PRO A 127 -6.44 9.48 -2.23
CA PRO A 127 -7.32 10.63 -2.03
C PRO A 127 -7.00 11.81 -2.96
N LYS A 128 -5.82 11.79 -3.59
CA LYS A 128 -5.31 12.77 -4.53
C LYS A 128 -4.88 12.08 -5.82
N LYS A 129 -5.64 12.29 -6.91
CA LYS A 129 -5.32 11.81 -8.26
C LYS A 129 -4.36 12.81 -8.93
N LEU A 130 -3.23 12.34 -9.43
CA LEU A 130 -2.32 13.18 -10.21
C LEU A 130 -2.95 13.50 -11.57
N GLU A 131 -3.22 14.77 -11.80
CA GLU A 131 -3.86 15.28 -13.01
C GLU A 131 -2.81 15.76 -14.02
N TYR A 132 -1.78 16.48 -13.55
CA TYR A 132 -0.68 16.92 -14.39
C TYR A 132 0.66 16.92 -13.66
N VAL A 133 1.73 16.78 -14.44
CA VAL A 133 3.11 16.95 -13.98
C VAL A 133 3.74 18.07 -14.80
N GLY A 134 4.04 19.18 -14.14
CA GLY A 134 4.87 20.25 -14.68
C GLY A 134 6.31 20.08 -14.20
N TRP A 135 7.28 20.37 -15.06
CA TRP A 135 8.67 20.40 -14.64
C TRP A 135 9.36 21.62 -15.25
N GLN A 136 10.27 22.22 -14.49
CA GLN A 136 11.12 23.32 -14.94
C GLN A 136 12.54 23.11 -14.44
N LEU A 137 13.50 23.12 -15.35
CA LEU A 137 14.93 23.05 -15.04
C LEU A 137 15.58 24.40 -15.31
N ASN A 138 16.05 25.05 -14.25
CA ASN A 138 16.77 26.30 -14.29
C ASN A 138 18.27 26.04 -14.23
N LEU A 139 18.96 26.31 -15.34
CA LEU A 139 20.41 26.19 -15.47
C LEU A 139 21.02 27.58 -15.63
N GLN A 140 21.69 28.07 -14.59
CA GLN A 140 22.59 29.21 -14.73
C GLN A 140 23.97 28.72 -15.13
N MET A 141 24.40 29.11 -16.33
CA MET A 141 25.73 28.80 -16.84
C MET A 141 26.68 29.98 -16.57
N ALA A 142 27.77 29.73 -15.85
CA ALA A 142 28.83 30.71 -15.65
C ALA A 142 29.53 31.04 -16.97
N GLN A 143 29.85 32.32 -17.18
CA GLN A 143 30.74 32.76 -18.25
C GLN A 143 32.21 32.49 -17.87
N SER A 144 33.07 32.34 -18.88
CA SER A 144 34.42 31.76 -18.79
C SER A 144 35.38 32.46 -17.82
N SER A 145 35.11 33.69 -17.38
CA SER A 145 35.98 34.49 -16.51
C SER A 145 35.67 34.39 -15.01
N GLN A 146 34.58 33.76 -14.59
CA GLN A 146 34.25 33.57 -13.17
C GLN A 146 33.80 32.13 -12.90
N ALA A 147 34.77 31.26 -12.65
CA ALA A 147 34.51 29.90 -12.19
C ALA A 147 34.17 29.91 -10.69
N ARG A 148 32.88 29.94 -10.32
CA ARG A 148 32.38 29.28 -9.10
C ARG A 148 30.85 29.10 -9.10
N LEU A 149 30.50 27.82 -8.93
CA LEU A 149 29.22 27.22 -8.52
C LEU A 149 27.99 27.49 -9.41
N LYS A 150 27.75 26.52 -10.30
CA LYS A 150 26.45 26.28 -10.92
C LYS A 150 25.55 25.59 -9.90
N SER A 151 24.40 26.20 -9.61
CA SER A 151 23.34 25.59 -8.80
C SER A 151 22.18 25.23 -9.74
N PRO A 152 22.20 24.05 -10.40
CA PRO A 152 21.06 23.61 -11.16
C PRO A 152 19.85 23.49 -10.22
N SER A 153 18.74 24.12 -10.58
CA SER A 153 17.51 24.04 -9.81
C SER A 153 16.44 23.39 -10.68
N ALA A 154 15.84 22.31 -10.19
CA ALA A 154 14.70 21.68 -10.84
C ALA A 154 13.48 21.85 -9.94
N VAL A 155 12.38 22.33 -10.52
CA VAL A 155 11.08 22.42 -9.86
C VAL A 155 10.16 21.39 -10.50
N LEU A 156 9.63 20.48 -9.70
CA LEU A 156 8.58 19.55 -10.09
C LEU A 156 7.26 20.03 -9.51
N GLN A 157 6.26 20.24 -10.35
CA GLN A 157 4.90 20.63 -9.99
C GLN A 157 3.99 19.44 -10.22
N LEU A 158 3.37 18.96 -9.15
CA LEU A 158 2.44 17.84 -9.18
C LEU A 158 1.03 18.40 -8.95
N GLY A 159 0.24 18.50 -10.02
CA GLY A 159 -1.16 18.89 -9.93
C GLY A 159 -2.00 17.72 -9.45
N LEU A 160 -2.57 17.83 -8.25
CA LEU A 160 -3.35 16.78 -7.61
C LEU A 160 -4.82 17.19 -7.51
N ARG A 161 -5.74 16.32 -7.95
CA ARG A 161 -7.20 16.46 -7.81
C ARG A 161 -7.68 15.57 -6.66
N SER A 162 -8.27 16.17 -5.62
CA SER A 162 -8.94 15.43 -4.53
C SER A 162 -10.43 15.36 -4.81
N GLU A 163 -11.08 14.21 -4.58
CA GLU A 163 -12.55 14.12 -4.67
C GLU A 163 -13.24 14.61 -3.38
N ASP A 164 -12.48 14.74 -2.28
CA ASP A 164 -12.92 15.40 -1.04
C ASP A 164 -12.54 16.89 -1.10
N SER A 165 -13.38 17.67 -1.78
CA SER A 165 -13.27 19.13 -1.77
C SER A 165 -14.01 19.70 -0.57
N GLU A 166 -13.50 19.51 0.65
CA GLU A 166 -13.78 20.45 1.73
C GLU A 166 -12.56 21.35 1.96
N HIS A 167 -12.85 22.65 1.90
CA HIS A 167 -11.90 23.75 1.80
C HIS A 167 -10.87 23.77 2.94
N VAL A 168 -9.63 23.33 2.67
CA VAL A 168 -8.49 23.75 3.49
C VAL A 168 -8.05 25.12 3.00
N LYS A 169 -8.45 26.17 3.74
CA LYS A 169 -7.89 27.52 3.59
C LYS A 169 -6.38 27.45 3.85
N ILE A 170 -5.59 27.61 2.79
CA ILE A 170 -4.16 27.93 2.91
C ILE A 170 -4.11 29.35 3.49
N GLN A 171 -3.69 29.48 4.75
CA GLN A 171 -3.22 30.76 5.25
C GLN A 171 -1.93 31.08 4.49
N GLU A 172 -1.96 32.18 3.74
CA GLU A 172 -0.77 32.76 3.11
C GLU A 172 0.29 32.99 4.19
N ALA A 173 1.38 32.23 4.13
CA ALA A 173 2.62 32.63 4.77
C ALA A 173 3.28 33.67 3.87
N ASP A 174 3.16 34.93 4.25
CA ASP A 174 3.87 36.06 3.66
C ASP A 174 5.38 35.82 3.77
N VAL A 175 6.03 35.56 2.62
CA VAL A 175 7.49 35.44 2.55
C VAL A 175 8.06 36.81 2.23
N GLY A 176 8.36 37.57 3.28
CA GLY A 176 9.08 38.85 3.19
C GLY A 176 10.51 38.70 2.65
N PRO A 177 11.12 39.79 2.14
CA PRO A 177 12.39 39.73 1.44
C PRO A 177 13.58 39.51 2.39
N ILE A 178 14.50 38.63 2.00
CA ILE A 178 15.75 38.36 2.73
C ILE A 178 16.69 39.57 2.57
N ARG A 179 16.84 40.38 3.62
CA ARG A 179 17.93 41.37 3.74
C ARG A 179 19.18 40.68 4.30
N SER A 180 20.26 40.75 3.54
CA SER A 180 21.63 40.44 3.96
C SER A 180 22.12 41.44 5.01
N GLY A 181 22.71 40.96 6.11
CA GLY A 181 23.45 41.81 7.05
C GLY A 181 23.56 41.14 8.42
N GLY A 182 24.76 40.66 8.75
CA GLY A 182 24.99 39.76 9.88
C GLY A 182 24.92 40.40 11.28
N SER A 183 24.81 39.53 12.27
CA SER A 183 25.67 39.51 13.45
C SER A 183 25.47 38.18 14.18
N VAL A 184 26.58 37.57 14.59
CA VAL A 184 26.60 36.34 15.38
C VAL A 184 26.08 36.66 16.78
N VAL A 185 25.05 35.96 17.22
CA VAL A 185 24.70 35.84 18.65
C VAL A 185 24.71 34.37 19.01
N MET A 186 25.74 34.01 19.78
CA MET A 186 25.95 32.73 20.44
C MET A 186 25.09 32.70 21.71
N PHE A 187 24.24 31.69 21.91
CA PHE A 187 23.73 31.27 23.23
C PHE A 187 23.23 29.80 23.17
N PRO A 188 23.17 29.08 24.29
CA PRO A 188 23.81 27.78 24.45
C PRO A 188 22.83 26.61 24.32
N LEU A 189 23.42 25.44 24.06
CA LEU A 189 22.76 24.14 24.12
C LEU A 189 22.42 23.80 25.58
N SER A 190 21.13 23.59 25.90
CA SER A 190 20.65 22.39 26.58
C SER A 190 19.12 22.36 26.75
N PRO A 191 18.52 21.16 26.89
CA PRO A 191 17.09 20.93 26.78
C PRO A 191 16.40 20.96 28.15
N THR A 192 15.18 21.48 28.21
CA THR A 192 14.29 21.25 29.36
C THR A 192 13.01 20.61 28.87
N ILE A 193 12.89 19.32 29.19
CA ILE A 193 11.67 18.54 29.22
C ILE A 193 10.74 19.20 30.25
N THR A 194 9.53 19.58 29.85
CA THR A 194 8.44 19.82 30.79
C THR A 194 7.33 18.81 30.52
N GLN A 195 7.26 17.88 31.45
CA GLN A 195 6.25 16.86 31.64
C GLN A 195 4.91 17.49 32.00
N ASP A 196 3.83 16.81 31.60
CA ASP A 196 2.46 17.00 32.04
C ASP A 196 2.31 17.28 33.54
N VAL A 197 1.49 18.28 33.87
CA VAL A 197 0.72 18.33 35.10
C VAL A 197 -0.73 18.64 34.73
N VAL A 198 -1.53 17.59 34.67
CA VAL A 198 -2.99 17.64 34.83
C VAL A 198 -3.25 17.81 36.31
N ASP A 199 -3.82 18.95 36.68
CA ASP A 199 -4.47 19.15 37.97
C ASP A 199 -5.80 19.85 37.76
N SER A 200 -6.90 19.16 38.05
CA SER A 200 -8.10 19.70 38.71
C SER A 200 -9.07 18.57 39.05
N ASN A 201 -8.62 17.84 40.07
CA ASN A 201 -9.32 17.32 41.23
C ASN A 201 -10.86 17.25 41.26
N TRP A 202 -11.30 16.04 41.58
CA TRP A 202 -12.62 15.65 42.04
C TRP A 202 -12.85 16.12 43.50
N GLY A 203 -14.10 16.44 43.80
CA GLY A 203 -14.53 16.74 45.16
C GLY A 203 -14.64 15.49 46.05
N GLY A 204 -14.31 15.70 47.32
CA GLY A 204 -15.27 15.38 48.39
C GLY A 204 -15.09 14.06 49.13
N SER A 205 -14.63 14.22 50.38
CA SER A 205 -14.98 13.43 51.57
C SER A 205 -14.28 12.10 51.81
N GLY A 206 -13.49 12.07 52.89
CA GLY A 206 -13.71 11.04 53.90
C GLY A 206 -12.49 10.47 54.62
N LYS A 207 -12.09 11.17 55.70
CA LYS A 207 -11.65 10.63 57.00
C LYS A 207 -10.25 9.98 57.13
N CYS A 208 -9.51 10.59 58.05
CA CYS A 208 -8.23 10.23 58.63
C CYS A 208 -8.31 9.13 59.71
N LEU A 209 -7.11 8.77 60.20
CA LEU A 209 -6.71 8.06 61.43
C LEU A 209 -6.47 6.55 61.30
N CYS A 210 -5.20 6.14 61.19
CA CYS A 210 -4.27 5.87 62.29
C CYS A 210 -2.86 5.65 61.74
#